data_AF-A0A7X3Z7B1-F1
#
_entry.id   AF-A0A7X3Z7B1-F1
#
_cell.length_a   1.000
_cell.length_b   1.000
_cell.length_c   1.000
_cell.angle_alpha   90.00
_cell.angle_beta   90.00
_cell.angle_gamma   90.00
#
_symmetry.space_group_name_H-M   'P 1'
#
loop_
_entity.id
_entity.type
_entity.pdbx_description
1 polymer ?
#
loop_
_entity_poly.entity_id
_entity_poly.type
_entity_poly.pdbx_seq_one_letter_code
_entity_poly.pdbx_strand_id
1 'polypeptide(L)'
;MPVVVVESPAKAKTIKSYLGKDYTVLASFGHVRDLAEREGSVDPDRNFAMKWEVPPDSRGHIKAIADALERDTALILATDPDREGEAISWHLEEALRARKAIREGTKVDRIAFNSVTRRGLAEAMENPRKVDRDLVEAYLARRALDYLVGYTLSPVLWRKLPGAWSAGRVQSVCLRLIVEREMEVEAFRVQEYWTVKAVLATPRGEEFEARLTALDGKKLDRLDIPDEERAKKAVKAIQSSELSVRSVEAKPVARKPPAPFTTST
;
A
#
# COMPACT_ATOMS: atom_id res chain seq x y z
N MET A 1 31.48 -15.19 -15.12
CA MET A 1 30.02 -15.19 -15.37
C MET A 1 29.41 -14.01 -14.65
N PRO A 2 28.62 -13.16 -15.32
CA PRO A 2 27.95 -12.03 -14.67
C PRO A 2 27.12 -12.48 -13.46
N VAL A 3 27.07 -11.65 -12.43
CA VAL A 3 26.31 -11.87 -11.20
C VAL A 3 25.06 -10.99 -11.24
N VAL A 4 23.89 -11.62 -11.22
CA VAL A 4 22.59 -10.94 -11.15
C VAL A 4 22.09 -10.99 -9.72
N VAL A 5 21.79 -9.84 -9.13
CA VAL A 5 21.27 -9.74 -7.76
C VAL A 5 19.82 -9.26 -7.78
N VAL A 6 18.94 -9.99 -7.10
CA VAL A 6 17.52 -9.65 -6.93
C VAL A 6 17.16 -9.60 -5.45
N GLU A 7 16.02 -9.02 -5.10
CA GLU A 7 15.63 -8.86 -3.69
C GLU A 7 15.22 -10.18 -3.01
N SER A 8 14.59 -11.13 -3.72
CA SER A 8 13.95 -12.30 -3.10
C SER A 8 14.38 -13.64 -3.72
N PRO A 9 14.41 -14.73 -2.92
CA PRO A 9 14.78 -16.06 -3.41
C PRO A 9 13.84 -16.60 -4.50
N ALA A 10 12.55 -16.29 -4.41
CA ALA A 10 11.57 -16.69 -5.40
C ALA A 10 11.87 -16.07 -6.78
N LYS A 11 12.14 -14.76 -6.81
CA LYS A 11 12.58 -14.06 -8.04
C LYS A 11 13.88 -14.63 -8.57
N ALA A 12 14.85 -14.94 -7.69
CA ALA A 12 16.14 -15.50 -8.08
C ALA A 12 15.96 -16.85 -8.80
N LYS A 13 15.10 -17.73 -8.29
CA LYS A 13 14.78 -19.02 -8.90
C LYS A 13 14.15 -18.86 -10.28
N THR A 14 13.17 -17.96 -10.42
CA THR A 14 12.48 -17.70 -11.69
C THR A 14 13.44 -17.11 -12.73
N ILE A 15 14.20 -16.08 -12.38
CA ILE A 15 15.15 -15.42 -13.28
C ILE A 15 16.27 -16.37 -13.71
N LYS A 16 16.79 -17.19 -12.78
CA LYS A 16 17.78 -18.23 -13.12
C LYS A 16 17.24 -19.23 -14.15
N SER A 17 15.95 -19.58 -14.09
CA SER A 17 15.33 -20.47 -15.09
C SER A 17 15.25 -19.86 -16.50
N TYR A 18 15.27 -18.53 -16.60
CA TYR A 18 15.20 -17.82 -17.87
C TYR A 18 16.58 -17.49 -18.44
N LEU A 19 17.54 -17.10 -17.59
CA LEU A 19 18.91 -16.77 -17.98
C LEU A 19 19.81 -17.99 -18.19
N GLY A 20 19.44 -19.15 -17.64
CA GLY A 20 20.21 -20.39 -17.83
C GLY A 20 21.53 -20.40 -17.05
N LYS A 21 22.54 -21.07 -17.61
CA LYS A 21 23.81 -21.34 -16.95
C LYS A 21 24.85 -20.24 -17.14
N ASP A 22 24.58 -19.21 -17.94
CA ASP A 22 25.55 -18.16 -18.26
C ASP A 22 25.65 -17.08 -17.17
N TYR A 23 24.70 -17.08 -16.23
CA TYR A 23 24.57 -16.10 -15.16
C TYR A 23 24.55 -16.76 -13.77
N THR A 24 25.19 -16.11 -12.82
CA THR A 24 25.03 -16.44 -11.39
C THR A 24 23.94 -15.55 -10.82
N VAL A 25 22.81 -16.13 -10.39
CA VAL A 25 21.68 -15.36 -9.83
C VAL A 25 21.63 -15.55 -8.31
N LEU A 26 21.70 -14.45 -7.55
CA LEU A 26 21.70 -14.41 -6.09
C LEU A 26 20.59 -13.50 -5.56
N ALA A 27 20.13 -13.76 -4.34
CA ALA A 27 19.15 -12.92 -3.65
C ALA A 27 19.80 -12.12 -2.52
N SER A 28 19.42 -10.85 -2.36
CA SER A 28 19.86 -9.98 -1.26
C SER A 28 19.03 -10.13 0.01
N PHE A 29 17.83 -10.72 -0.09
CA PHE A 29 16.83 -10.83 0.98
C PHE A 29 16.34 -9.45 1.46
N GLY A 30 16.08 -8.57 0.50
CA GLY A 30 15.64 -7.19 0.76
C GLY A 30 16.82 -6.23 0.99
N HIS A 31 16.63 -5.29 1.91
CA HIS A 31 17.64 -4.29 2.29
C HIS A 31 18.85 -4.96 2.95
N VAL A 32 20.06 -4.54 2.54
CA VAL A 32 21.33 -5.09 3.05
C VAL A 32 22.05 -4.16 4.03
N ARG A 33 21.52 -2.94 4.18
CA ARG A 33 21.97 -1.91 5.11
C ARG A 33 20.74 -1.26 5.72
N ASP A 34 20.88 -0.82 6.96
CA ASP A 34 19.88 0.02 7.62
C ASP A 34 20.54 1.16 8.39
N LEU A 35 19.78 2.18 8.78
CA LEU A 35 20.22 3.22 9.70
C LEU A 35 20.65 2.56 11.02
N ALA A 36 21.75 3.02 11.58
CA ALA A 36 22.19 2.55 12.89
C ALA A 36 21.10 2.85 13.95
N GLU A 37 20.76 1.88 14.80
CA GLU A 37 19.73 2.01 15.84
C GLU A 37 20.21 2.81 17.06
N ARG A 38 20.71 4.02 16.83
CA ARG A 38 21.20 4.93 17.86
C ARG A 38 20.82 6.36 17.54
N GLU A 39 20.88 7.22 18.54
CA GLU A 39 20.67 8.66 18.36
C GLU A 39 21.74 9.27 17.43
N GLY A 40 21.32 10.25 16.63
CA GLY A 40 22.21 10.95 15.69
C GLY A 40 22.64 10.10 14.49
N SER A 41 21.82 9.12 14.09
CA SER A 41 22.02 8.38 12.82
C SER A 41 21.58 9.16 11.60
N VAL A 42 20.77 10.20 11.78
CA VAL A 42 20.50 11.24 10.80
C VAL A 42 20.91 12.57 11.42
N ASP A 43 21.79 13.31 10.76
CA ASP A 43 22.36 14.57 11.26
C ASP A 43 21.91 15.76 10.39
N PRO A 44 20.85 16.49 10.80
CA PRO A 44 20.35 17.64 10.04
C PRO A 44 21.36 18.77 9.85
N ASP A 45 22.29 18.95 10.81
CA ASP A 45 23.29 20.03 10.77
C ASP A 45 24.41 19.74 9.77
N ARG A 46 24.55 18.47 9.35
CA ARG A 46 25.54 18.01 8.37
C ARG A 46 24.87 17.53 7.08
N ASN A 47 23.95 18.33 6.55
CA ASN A 47 23.22 18.03 5.31
C ASN A 47 22.54 16.65 5.34
N PHE A 48 21.90 16.33 6.47
CA PHE A 48 21.22 15.05 6.72
C PHE A 48 22.11 13.82 6.57
N ALA A 49 23.41 13.92 6.89
CA ALA A 49 24.33 12.79 6.82
C ALA A 49 23.79 11.58 7.59
N MET A 50 23.74 10.42 6.93
CA MET A 50 23.14 9.21 7.46
C MET A 50 24.20 8.16 7.80
N LYS A 51 24.10 7.60 9.02
CA LYS A 51 24.96 6.50 9.48
C LYS A 51 24.27 5.17 9.22
N TRP A 52 24.88 4.38 8.35
CA TRP A 52 24.37 3.08 7.94
C TRP A 52 25.19 1.94 8.53
N GLU A 53 24.53 0.85 8.86
CA GLU A 53 25.13 -0.38 9.33
C GLU A 53 24.62 -1.57 8.52
N VAL A 54 25.43 -2.63 8.46
CA VAL A 54 25.04 -3.90 7.81
C VAL A 54 24.49 -4.82 8.90
N PRO A 55 23.18 -5.14 8.88
CA PRO A 55 22.58 -6.08 9.81
C PRO A 55 23.31 -7.43 9.78
N PRO A 56 23.41 -8.16 10.91
CA PRO A 56 24.08 -9.45 10.97
C PRO A 56 23.62 -10.44 9.90
N ASP A 57 22.31 -10.52 9.66
CA ASP A 57 21.68 -11.43 8.71
C ASP A 57 22.09 -11.11 7.25
N SER A 58 22.27 -9.83 6.93
CA SER A 58 22.69 -9.38 5.59
C SER A 58 24.16 -9.67 5.28
N ARG A 59 25.02 -9.89 6.29
CA ARG A 59 26.47 -10.09 6.09
C ARG A 59 26.77 -11.32 5.24
N GLY A 60 26.03 -12.41 5.45
CA GLY A 60 26.18 -13.64 4.68
C GLY A 60 25.83 -13.45 3.21
N HIS A 61 24.77 -12.70 2.92
CA HIS A 61 24.33 -12.41 1.55
C HIS A 61 25.31 -11.52 0.81
N ILE A 62 25.77 -10.43 1.44
CA ILE A 62 26.81 -9.56 0.86
C ILE A 62 28.08 -10.35 0.59
N LYS A 63 28.49 -11.23 1.51
CA LYS A 63 29.65 -12.10 1.31
C LYS A 63 29.47 -13.01 0.10
N ALA A 64 28.34 -13.71 -0.02
CA ALA A 64 28.08 -14.59 -1.16
C ALA A 64 28.13 -13.84 -2.51
N ILE A 65 27.62 -12.60 -2.55
CA ILE A 65 27.69 -11.75 -3.74
C ILE A 65 29.14 -11.33 -4.02
N ALA A 66 29.88 -10.90 -3.00
CA ALA A 66 31.28 -10.52 -3.14
C ALA A 66 32.15 -11.70 -3.63
N ASP A 67 31.96 -12.89 -3.06
CA ASP A 67 32.67 -14.11 -3.45
C ASP A 67 32.38 -14.45 -4.93
N ALA A 68 31.14 -14.25 -5.40
CA ALA A 68 30.79 -14.45 -6.81
C ALA A 68 31.41 -13.42 -7.77
N LEU A 69 31.80 -12.25 -7.26
CA LEU A 69 32.44 -11.16 -8.02
C LEU A 69 33.98 -11.24 -8.02
N GLU A 70 34.62 -12.15 -7.26
CA GLU A 70 36.09 -12.22 -7.13
C GLU A 70 36.84 -12.33 -8.47
N ARG A 71 36.21 -12.91 -9.49
CA ARG A 71 36.76 -13.07 -10.85
C ARG A 71 36.49 -11.89 -11.77
N ASP A 72 36.23 -10.70 -11.20
CA ASP A 72 35.94 -9.44 -11.91
C ASP A 72 34.82 -9.58 -12.95
N THR A 73 33.70 -10.14 -12.48
CA THR A 73 32.52 -10.37 -13.30
C THR A 73 31.59 -9.16 -13.26
N ALA A 74 30.82 -8.93 -14.33
CA ALA A 74 29.84 -7.85 -14.34
C ALA A 74 28.76 -8.08 -13.26
N LEU A 75 28.37 -7.01 -12.57
CA LEU A 75 27.28 -6.98 -11.60
C LEU A 75 26.02 -6.41 -12.25
N ILE A 76 24.90 -7.13 -12.16
CA ILE A 76 23.60 -6.71 -12.68
C ILE A 76 22.61 -6.64 -11.52
N LEU A 77 22.14 -5.44 -11.21
CA LEU A 77 21.18 -5.17 -10.16
C LEU A 77 19.76 -5.23 -10.75
N ALA A 78 18.97 -6.20 -10.29
CA ALA A 78 17.65 -6.56 -10.84
C ALA A 78 16.56 -6.52 -9.75
N THR A 79 16.60 -5.51 -8.89
CA THR A 79 15.56 -5.22 -7.89
C THR A 79 14.34 -4.56 -8.52
N ASP A 80 13.26 -4.42 -7.75
CA ASP A 80 11.99 -3.91 -8.27
C ASP A 80 12.07 -2.48 -8.83
N PRO A 81 11.20 -2.13 -9.80
CA PRO A 81 11.25 -0.86 -10.52
C PRO A 81 10.58 0.28 -9.74
N ASP A 82 10.82 0.35 -8.43
CA ASP A 82 10.35 1.42 -7.56
C ASP A 82 11.51 2.03 -6.75
N ARG A 83 11.23 3.04 -5.93
CA ARG A 83 12.27 3.69 -5.10
C ARG A 83 12.91 2.75 -4.07
N GLU A 84 12.17 1.75 -3.57
CA GLU A 84 12.68 0.81 -2.57
C GLU A 84 13.68 -0.13 -3.22
N GLY A 85 13.32 -0.70 -4.37
CA GLY A 85 14.22 -1.50 -5.18
C GLY A 85 15.45 -0.70 -5.61
N GLU A 86 15.29 0.56 -5.97
CA GLU A 86 16.42 1.43 -6.31
C GLU A 86 17.37 1.67 -5.13
N ALA A 87 16.81 1.89 -3.93
CA ALA A 87 17.60 2.02 -2.71
C ALA A 87 18.33 0.73 -2.32
N ILE A 88 17.70 -0.45 -2.49
CA ILE A 88 18.36 -1.74 -2.26
C ILE A 88 19.57 -1.89 -3.21
N SER A 89 19.37 -1.56 -4.49
CA SER A 89 20.43 -1.57 -5.50
C SER A 89 21.60 -0.66 -5.10
N TRP A 90 21.30 0.58 -4.69
CA TRP A 90 22.31 1.52 -4.20
C TRP A 90 23.03 1.00 -2.95
N HIS A 91 22.31 0.49 -1.96
CA HIS A 91 22.90 -0.04 -0.73
C HIS A 91 23.81 -1.24 -0.98
N LEU A 92 23.43 -2.14 -1.90
CA LEU A 92 24.24 -3.27 -2.34
C LEU A 92 25.54 -2.78 -2.99
N GLU A 93 25.45 -1.85 -3.93
CA GLU A 93 26.61 -1.30 -4.62
C GLU A 93 27.60 -0.68 -3.62
N GLU A 94 27.11 0.18 -2.73
CA GLU A 94 27.94 0.82 -1.69
C GLU A 94 28.58 -0.21 -0.74
N ALA A 95 27.84 -1.23 -0.31
CA ALA A 95 28.35 -2.27 0.59
C ALA A 95 29.44 -3.12 -0.10
N LEU A 96 29.28 -3.43 -1.38
CA LEU A 96 30.24 -4.17 -2.18
C LEU A 96 31.48 -3.34 -2.51
N ARG A 97 31.33 -2.03 -2.77
CA ARG A 97 32.45 -1.08 -2.91
C ARG A 97 33.26 -0.95 -1.62
N ALA A 98 32.59 -0.80 -0.47
CA ALA A 98 33.25 -0.75 0.83
C ALA A 98 34.07 -2.03 1.14
N ARG A 99 33.64 -3.17 0.59
CA ARG A 99 34.36 -4.45 0.66
C ARG A 99 35.41 -4.67 -0.42
N LYS A 100 35.63 -3.71 -1.32
CA LYS A 100 36.51 -3.85 -2.50
C LYS A 100 36.14 -5.03 -3.40
N ALA A 101 34.88 -5.46 -3.39
CA ALA A 101 34.36 -6.53 -4.24
C ALA A 101 34.07 -6.04 -5.67
N ILE A 102 33.71 -4.77 -5.81
CA ILE A 102 33.62 -4.07 -7.10
C ILE A 102 34.97 -3.38 -7.33
N ARG A 103 35.72 -3.84 -8.34
CA ARG A 103 37.04 -3.32 -8.70
C ARG A 103 36.93 -2.20 -9.72
N GLU A 104 38.04 -1.52 -9.95
CA GLU A 104 38.17 -0.56 -11.04
C GLU A 104 38.02 -1.29 -12.38
N GLY A 105 36.96 -0.97 -13.13
CA GLY A 105 36.60 -1.64 -14.38
C GLY A 105 35.45 -2.64 -14.28
N THR A 106 35.04 -3.07 -13.08
CA THR A 106 33.87 -3.93 -12.92
C THR A 106 32.60 -3.21 -13.41
N LYS A 107 31.96 -3.76 -14.44
CA LYS A 107 30.72 -3.20 -14.99
C LYS A 107 29.58 -3.43 -14.00
N VAL A 108 28.96 -2.35 -13.54
CA VAL A 108 27.75 -2.37 -12.69
C VAL A 108 26.58 -1.81 -13.49
N ASP A 109 25.59 -2.65 -13.76
CA ASP A 109 24.39 -2.30 -14.52
C ASP A 109 23.12 -2.51 -13.66
N ARG A 110 22.09 -1.72 -13.94
CA ARG A 110 20.77 -1.78 -13.31
C ARG A 110 19.74 -2.11 -14.37
N ILE A 111 18.94 -3.16 -14.17
CA ILE A 111 17.85 -3.56 -15.07
C ILE A 111 16.52 -3.47 -14.35
N ALA A 112 15.49 -2.93 -14.99
CA ALA A 112 14.17 -2.75 -14.39
C ALA A 112 13.10 -3.38 -15.30
N PHE A 113 12.16 -4.13 -14.72
CA PHE A 113 11.06 -4.75 -15.45
C PHE A 113 9.81 -4.83 -14.56
N ASN A 114 8.65 -4.54 -15.14
CA ASN A 114 7.37 -4.58 -14.42
C ASN A 114 6.76 -5.99 -14.34
N SER A 115 7.26 -6.93 -15.14
CA SER A 115 6.76 -8.30 -15.19
C SER A 115 7.92 -9.29 -15.29
N VAL A 116 7.87 -10.36 -14.49
CA VAL A 116 8.88 -11.42 -14.49
C VAL A 116 8.59 -12.43 -15.60
N THR A 117 8.76 -12.00 -16.85
CA THR A 117 8.58 -12.86 -18.04
C THR A 117 9.91 -13.00 -18.80
N ARG A 118 10.07 -14.07 -19.60
CA ARG A 118 11.28 -14.25 -20.44
C ARG A 118 11.53 -13.05 -21.34
N ARG A 119 10.47 -12.53 -21.97
CA ARG A 119 10.53 -11.36 -22.86
C ARG A 119 10.92 -10.09 -22.10
N GLY A 120 10.24 -9.80 -20.98
CA GLY A 120 10.54 -8.60 -20.19
C GLY A 120 11.96 -8.59 -19.62
N LEU A 121 12.46 -9.76 -19.22
CA LEU A 121 13.85 -9.90 -18.75
C LEU A 121 14.86 -9.71 -19.88
N ALA A 122 14.62 -10.27 -21.07
CA ALA A 122 15.50 -10.10 -22.22
C ALA A 122 15.59 -8.62 -22.64
N GLU A 123 14.44 -7.94 -22.74
CA GLU A 123 14.37 -6.51 -23.08
C GLU A 123 15.11 -5.64 -22.05
N ALA A 124 14.99 -5.97 -20.75
CA ALA A 124 15.69 -5.25 -19.69
C ALA A 124 17.22 -5.49 -19.72
N MET A 125 17.67 -6.68 -20.13
CA MET A 125 19.09 -7.00 -20.29
C MET A 125 19.72 -6.29 -21.51
N GLU A 126 18.94 -6.03 -22.55
CA GLU A 126 19.37 -5.28 -23.74
C GLU A 126 19.48 -3.77 -23.45
N ASN A 127 18.72 -3.26 -22.48
CA ASN A 127 18.65 -1.83 -22.14
C ASN A 127 19.04 -1.57 -20.67
N PRO A 128 20.27 -1.91 -20.24
CA PRO A 128 20.72 -1.62 -18.89
C PRO A 128 20.87 -0.12 -18.67
N ARG A 129 20.52 0.33 -17.47
CA ARG A 129 20.76 1.70 -17.00
C ARG A 129 21.70 1.72 -15.81
N LYS A 130 22.00 2.91 -15.30
CA LYS A 130 22.62 3.08 -13.98
C LYS A 130 21.56 3.22 -12.91
N VAL A 131 21.99 3.11 -11.66
CA VAL A 131 21.15 3.42 -10.51
C VAL A 131 20.69 4.87 -10.61
N ASP A 132 19.38 5.06 -10.51
CA ASP A 132 18.71 6.36 -10.58
C ASP A 132 18.90 7.07 -9.24
N ARG A 133 19.68 8.15 -9.27
CA ARG A 133 19.99 8.92 -8.06
C ARG A 133 18.78 9.62 -7.49
N ASP A 134 17.86 10.11 -8.30
CA ASP A 134 16.69 10.86 -7.82
C ASP A 134 15.73 9.94 -7.04
N LEU A 135 15.56 8.70 -7.51
CA LEU A 135 14.80 7.68 -6.78
C LEU A 135 15.46 7.30 -5.45
N VAL A 136 16.79 7.20 -5.43
CA VAL A 136 17.55 6.95 -4.20
C VAL A 136 17.40 8.12 -3.23
N GLU A 137 17.58 9.36 -3.67
CA GLU A 137 17.41 10.54 -2.82
C GLU A 137 15.98 10.65 -2.29
N ALA A 138 14.96 10.28 -3.07
CA ALA A 138 13.58 10.22 -2.61
C ALA A 138 13.38 9.17 -1.50
N TYR A 139 14.03 8.01 -1.60
CA TYR A 139 14.03 7.01 -0.52
C TYR A 139 14.75 7.55 0.73
N LEU A 140 15.95 8.12 0.56
CA LEU A 140 16.75 8.68 1.66
C LEU A 140 15.98 9.78 2.40
N ALA A 141 15.39 10.72 1.68
CA ALA A 141 14.58 11.79 2.26
C ALA A 141 13.42 11.24 3.11
N ARG A 142 12.73 10.21 2.62
CA ARG A 142 11.67 9.53 3.38
C ARG A 142 12.25 8.85 4.63
N ARG A 143 13.37 8.13 4.51
CA ARG A 143 14.00 7.41 5.63
C ARG A 143 14.46 8.39 6.72
N ALA A 144 15.08 9.51 6.33
CA ALA A 144 15.45 10.58 7.26
C ALA A 144 14.24 11.16 7.97
N LEU A 145 13.19 11.50 7.22
CA LEU A 145 11.97 12.08 7.79
C LEU A 145 11.33 11.14 8.81
N ASP A 146 11.18 9.86 8.46
CA ASP A 146 10.56 8.87 9.34
C ASP A 146 11.43 8.62 10.59
N TYR A 147 12.77 8.56 10.44
CA TYR A 147 13.71 8.46 11.56
C TYR A 147 13.60 9.67 12.50
N LEU A 148 13.65 10.89 11.94
CA LEU A 148 13.63 12.13 12.73
C LEU A 148 12.33 12.26 13.51
N VAL A 149 11.18 11.98 12.90
CA VAL A 149 9.90 11.99 13.62
C VAL A 149 9.88 10.95 14.73
N GLY A 150 10.31 9.71 14.44
CA GLY A 150 10.31 8.62 15.42
C GLY A 150 11.21 8.93 16.62
N TYR A 151 12.47 9.27 16.39
CA TYR A 151 13.45 9.50 17.44
C TYR A 151 13.22 10.81 18.22
N THR A 152 12.74 11.87 17.59
CA THR A 152 12.49 13.14 18.31
C THR A 152 11.19 13.11 19.12
N LEU A 153 10.14 12.46 18.61
CA LEU A 153 8.82 12.52 19.22
C LEU A 153 8.55 11.38 20.22
N SER A 154 9.13 10.19 20.04
CA SER A 154 8.91 9.06 20.95
C SER A 154 9.30 9.38 22.41
N PRO A 155 10.44 10.04 22.72
CA PRO A 155 10.78 10.42 24.09
C PRO A 155 9.77 11.37 24.74
N VAL A 156 9.14 12.24 23.94
CA VAL A 156 8.06 13.13 24.41
C VAL A 156 6.82 12.31 24.76
N LEU A 157 6.45 11.35 23.90
CA LEU A 157 5.33 10.44 24.14
C LEU A 157 5.53 9.62 25.41
N TRP A 158 6.70 9.02 25.62
CA TRP A 158 6.99 8.22 26.82
C TRP A 158 6.82 9.03 28.11
N ARG A 159 7.20 10.31 28.09
CA ARG A 159 7.08 11.21 29.25
C ARG A 159 5.64 11.67 29.50
N LYS A 160 4.85 11.87 28.44
CA LYS A 160 3.51 12.48 28.53
C LYS A 160 2.37 11.46 28.54
N LEU A 161 2.60 10.27 27.98
CA LEU A 161 1.62 9.21 27.82
C LEU A 161 2.27 7.88 28.21
N PRO A 162 2.25 7.51 29.50
CA PRO A 162 2.76 6.23 29.97
C PRO A 162 2.11 5.07 29.21
N GLY A 163 2.92 4.18 28.64
CA GLY A 163 2.45 3.05 27.82
C GLY A 163 2.46 3.31 26.31
N ALA A 164 2.75 4.53 25.85
CA ALA A 164 3.05 4.77 24.44
C ALA A 164 4.41 4.15 24.07
N TRP A 165 4.49 3.46 22.92
CA TRP A 165 5.72 2.76 22.50
C TRP A 165 6.53 3.58 21.49
N SER A 166 5.89 4.13 20.48
CA SER A 166 6.57 4.85 19.39
C SER A 166 5.69 5.91 18.75
N ALA A 167 6.34 6.94 18.21
CA ALA A 167 5.73 7.89 17.31
C ALA A 167 6.00 7.50 15.86
N GLY A 168 5.01 7.66 14.99
CA GLY A 168 5.16 7.34 13.57
C GLY A 168 4.43 8.36 12.71
N ARG A 169 5.14 9.00 11.78
CA ARG A 169 4.59 10.08 10.94
C ARG A 169 3.29 9.70 10.24
N VAL A 170 3.23 8.49 9.68
CA VAL A 170 2.04 7.99 8.98
C VAL A 170 1.12 7.22 9.94
N GLN A 171 1.68 6.37 10.81
CA GLN A 171 0.87 5.56 11.73
C GLN A 171 0.00 6.41 12.65
N SER A 172 0.52 7.53 13.17
CA SER A 172 -0.24 8.42 14.05
C SER A 172 -1.43 9.09 13.35
N VAL A 173 -1.31 9.39 12.04
CA VAL A 173 -2.44 9.92 11.25
C VAL A 173 -3.49 8.85 11.01
N CYS A 174 -3.08 7.63 10.67
CA CYS A 174 -4.02 6.50 10.52
C CYS A 174 -4.78 6.22 11.83
N LEU A 175 -4.07 6.21 12.96
CA LEU A 175 -4.69 6.03 14.27
C LEU A 175 -5.68 7.18 14.57
N ARG A 176 -5.32 8.42 14.26
CA ARG A 176 -6.21 9.58 14.41
C ARG A 176 -7.52 9.38 13.64
N LEU A 177 -7.48 8.94 12.38
CA LEU A 177 -8.70 8.71 11.59
C LEU A 177 -9.63 7.66 12.23
N ILE A 178 -9.05 6.61 12.82
CA ILE A 178 -9.82 5.57 13.54
C ILE A 178 -10.44 6.16 14.81
N VAL A 179 -9.65 6.90 15.60
CA VAL A 179 -10.13 7.53 16.83
C VAL A 179 -11.22 8.56 16.54
N GLU A 180 -11.06 9.39 15.51
CA GLU A 180 -12.09 10.36 15.10
C GLU A 180 -13.41 9.65 14.74
N ARG A 181 -13.34 8.54 13.99
CA ARG A 181 -14.52 7.71 13.72
C ARG A 181 -15.13 7.11 14.98
N GLU A 182 -14.32 6.63 15.91
CA GLU A 182 -14.85 6.07 17.16
C GLU A 182 -15.54 7.16 17.99
N MET A 183 -14.97 8.36 18.05
CA MET A 183 -15.60 9.51 18.70
C MET A 183 -16.92 9.91 18.04
N GLU A 184 -17.02 9.83 16.71
CA GLU A 184 -18.29 10.03 16.00
C GLU A 184 -19.34 8.97 16.41
N VAL A 185 -18.92 7.72 16.58
CA VAL A 185 -19.80 6.61 17.02
C VAL A 185 -20.23 6.79 18.48
N GLU A 186 -19.32 7.13 19.38
CA GLU A 186 -19.63 7.40 20.79
C GLU A 186 -20.56 8.62 20.96
N ALA A 187 -20.38 9.65 20.13
CA ALA A 187 -21.23 10.84 20.13
C ALA A 187 -22.57 10.63 19.42
N PHE A 188 -22.75 9.50 18.71
CA PHE A 188 -23.94 9.24 17.92
C PHE A 188 -25.16 9.04 18.81
N ARG A 189 -26.12 9.96 18.68
CA ARG A 189 -27.43 9.85 19.34
C ARG A 189 -28.39 9.07 18.45
N VAL A 190 -28.70 7.85 18.85
CA VAL A 190 -29.68 7.00 18.17
C VAL A 190 -31.03 7.70 18.14
N GLN A 191 -31.63 7.76 16.95
CA GLN A 191 -32.98 8.26 16.74
C GLN A 191 -33.82 7.12 16.16
N GLU A 192 -34.91 6.81 16.85
CA GLU A 192 -35.90 5.88 16.36
C GLU A 192 -36.56 6.46 15.10
N TYR A 193 -36.76 5.60 14.11
CA TYR A 193 -37.57 5.91 12.95
C TYR A 193 -38.11 4.61 12.36
N TRP A 194 -39.26 4.72 11.70
CA TRP A 194 -39.98 3.61 11.11
C TRP A 194 -40.08 3.77 9.60
N THR A 195 -40.12 2.64 8.91
CA THR A 195 -40.40 2.61 7.48
C THR A 195 -41.63 1.75 7.24
N VAL A 196 -42.61 2.28 6.52
CA VAL A 196 -43.81 1.53 6.15
C VAL A 196 -43.61 0.94 4.77
N LYS A 197 -43.77 -0.38 4.69
CA LYS A 197 -43.70 -1.17 3.45
C LYS A 197 -45.06 -1.83 3.21
N ALA A 198 -45.41 -2.02 1.94
CA ALA A 198 -46.62 -2.70 1.51
C ALA A 198 -46.25 -3.77 0.48
N VAL A 199 -46.81 -4.96 0.63
CA VAL A 199 -46.79 -6.00 -0.41
C VAL A 199 -48.04 -5.78 -1.26
N LEU A 200 -47.84 -5.51 -2.54
CA LEU A 200 -48.90 -5.17 -3.49
C LEU A 200 -48.93 -6.20 -4.60
N ALA A 201 -50.13 -6.57 -5.04
CA ALA A 201 -50.33 -7.43 -6.20
C ALA A 201 -50.69 -6.60 -7.44
N THR A 202 -50.09 -6.94 -8.58
CA THR A 202 -50.52 -6.42 -9.88
C THR A 202 -51.88 -7.03 -10.28
N PRO A 203 -52.58 -6.47 -11.28
CA PRO A 203 -53.80 -7.10 -11.82
C PRO A 203 -53.60 -8.53 -12.36
N ARG A 204 -52.34 -8.96 -12.56
CA ARG A 204 -51.98 -10.32 -13.00
C ARG A 204 -51.66 -11.25 -11.82
N GLY A 205 -51.75 -10.77 -10.58
CA GLY A 205 -51.45 -11.53 -9.37
C GLY A 205 -49.96 -11.58 -9.01
N GLU A 206 -49.09 -10.82 -9.68
CA GLU A 206 -47.66 -10.75 -9.34
C GLU A 206 -47.46 -9.80 -8.15
N GLU A 207 -46.74 -10.25 -7.11
CA GLU A 207 -46.47 -9.45 -5.91
C GLU A 207 -45.16 -8.66 -6.01
N PHE A 208 -45.15 -7.45 -5.42
CA PHE A 208 -43.94 -6.66 -5.25
C PHE A 208 -44.01 -5.83 -3.95
N GLU A 209 -42.83 -5.49 -3.41
CA GLU A 209 -42.73 -4.62 -2.23
C GLU A 209 -42.65 -3.14 -2.67
N ALA A 210 -43.52 -2.32 -2.10
CA ALA A 210 -43.49 -0.87 -2.21
C ALA A 210 -43.19 -0.24 -0.85
N ARG A 211 -42.47 0.88 -0.84
CA ARG A 211 -42.20 1.68 0.37
C ARG A 211 -43.00 2.98 0.33
N LEU A 212 -43.56 3.37 1.48
CA LEU A 212 -44.19 4.68 1.63
C LEU A 212 -43.14 5.79 1.46
N THR A 213 -43.39 6.71 0.52
CA THR A 213 -42.49 7.83 0.21
C THR A 213 -43.11 9.21 0.48
N ALA A 214 -44.43 9.28 0.66
CA ALA A 214 -45.16 10.49 0.98
C ALA A 214 -46.43 10.17 1.78
N LEU A 215 -46.81 11.04 2.71
CA LEU A 215 -48.04 10.95 3.50
C LEU A 215 -48.64 12.37 3.65
N ASP A 216 -49.96 12.50 3.55
CA ASP A 216 -50.68 13.79 3.66
C ASP A 216 -50.13 14.90 2.76
N GLY A 217 -49.74 14.56 1.53
CA GLY A 217 -49.17 15.50 0.56
C GLY A 217 -47.72 15.93 0.83
N LYS A 218 -47.10 15.46 1.93
CA LYS A 218 -45.70 15.72 2.26
C LYS A 218 -44.83 14.52 1.90
N LYS A 219 -43.72 14.77 1.20
CA LYS A 219 -42.68 13.76 0.98
C LYS A 219 -42.02 13.42 2.31
N LEU A 220 -41.85 12.13 2.59
CA LEU A 220 -41.22 11.65 3.81
C LEU A 220 -39.71 11.53 3.62
N ASP A 221 -38.97 12.16 4.53
CA ASP A 221 -37.56 11.89 4.78
C ASP A 221 -37.39 10.73 5.76
N ARG A 222 -36.15 10.27 5.93
CA ARG A 222 -35.82 9.07 6.72
C ARG A 222 -36.38 9.08 8.16
N LEU A 223 -36.47 10.26 8.80
CA LEU A 223 -36.86 10.40 10.22
C LEU A 223 -38.30 10.91 10.42
N ASP A 224 -39.10 11.08 9.37
CA ASP A 224 -40.45 11.69 9.48
C ASP A 224 -41.48 10.78 10.18
N ILE A 225 -41.21 9.48 10.29
CA ILE A 225 -42.01 8.52 11.08
C ILE A 225 -41.19 8.12 12.33
N PRO A 226 -41.17 8.95 13.39
CA PRO A 226 -40.28 8.74 14.54
C PRO A 226 -40.66 7.58 15.47
N ASP A 227 -41.89 7.07 15.40
CA ASP A 227 -42.42 6.12 16.38
C ASP A 227 -43.43 5.13 15.78
N GLU A 228 -43.71 4.06 16.53
CA GLU A 228 -44.62 2.98 16.14
C GLU A 228 -46.06 3.49 15.95
N GLU A 229 -46.50 4.48 16.76
CA GLU A 229 -47.87 4.99 16.70
C GLU A 229 -48.14 5.67 15.35
N ARG A 230 -47.21 6.53 14.90
CA ARG A 230 -47.27 7.17 13.59
C ARG A 230 -47.15 6.16 12.46
N ALA A 231 -46.30 5.14 12.60
CA ALA A 231 -46.21 4.06 11.62
C ALA A 231 -47.55 3.32 11.48
N LYS A 232 -48.19 2.95 12.60
CA LYS A 232 -49.51 2.29 12.63
C LYS A 232 -50.61 3.18 12.04
N LYS A 233 -50.57 4.50 12.30
CA LYS A 233 -51.50 5.46 11.67
C LYS A 233 -51.34 5.49 10.16
N ALA A 234 -50.11 5.56 9.66
CA ALA A 234 -49.83 5.49 8.23
C ALA A 234 -50.30 4.18 7.60
N VAL A 235 -50.06 3.03 8.27
CA VAL A 235 -50.56 1.71 7.82
C VAL A 235 -52.09 1.71 7.70
N LYS A 236 -52.80 2.20 8.72
CA LYS A 236 -54.27 2.26 8.69
C LYS A 236 -54.78 3.14 7.54
N ALA A 237 -54.16 4.30 7.32
CA ALA A 237 -54.54 5.20 6.24
C ALA A 237 -54.32 4.56 4.85
N ILE A 238 -53.23 3.80 4.67
CA ILE A 238 -52.96 3.07 3.44
C ILE A 238 -53.97 1.92 3.24
N GLN A 239 -54.25 1.14 4.28
CA GLN A 239 -55.20 0.01 4.21
C GLN A 239 -56.63 0.47 3.90
N SER A 240 -57.00 1.68 4.33
CA SER A 240 -58.31 2.26 4.05
C SER A 240 -58.39 2.95 2.69
N SER A 241 -57.30 3.01 1.92
CA SER A 241 -57.22 3.73 0.66
C SER A 241 -57.14 2.79 -0.54
N GLU A 242 -57.76 3.19 -1.65
CA GLU A 242 -57.53 2.54 -2.93
C GLU A 242 -56.19 3.00 -3.51
N LEU A 243 -55.35 2.03 -3.86
CA LEU A 243 -54.02 2.30 -4.42
C LEU A 243 -54.09 2.23 -5.94
N SER A 244 -53.47 3.21 -6.60
CA SER A 244 -53.34 3.26 -8.05
C SER A 244 -51.91 3.58 -8.46
N VAL A 245 -51.52 3.10 -9.64
CA VAL A 245 -50.20 3.39 -10.20
C VAL A 245 -50.21 4.81 -10.76
N ARG A 246 -49.45 5.72 -10.13
CA ARG A 246 -49.34 7.11 -10.58
C ARG A 246 -48.41 7.29 -11.79
N SER A 247 -47.31 6.54 -11.82
CA SER A 247 -46.29 6.65 -12.87
C SER A 247 -45.45 5.39 -12.95
N VAL A 248 -45.07 4.97 -14.16
CA VAL A 248 -44.10 3.90 -14.41
C VAL A 248 -43.01 4.45 -15.30
N GLU A 249 -41.75 4.25 -14.90
CA GLU A 249 -40.59 4.64 -15.69
C GLU A 249 -39.67 3.44 -15.88
N ALA A 250 -39.32 3.15 -17.13
CA ALA A 250 -38.34 2.13 -17.48
C ALA A 250 -37.17 2.80 -18.20
N LYS A 251 -35.97 2.66 -17.62
CA LYS A 251 -34.74 3.22 -18.17
C LYS A 251 -33.69 2.12 -18.31
N PRO A 252 -33.07 1.94 -19.49
CA PRO A 252 -31.94 1.04 -19.63
C PRO A 252 -30.75 1.60 -18.80
N VAL A 253 -30.12 0.73 -18.01
CA VAL A 253 -28.92 1.07 -17.25
C VAL A 253 -27.78 0.17 -17.73
N ALA A 254 -26.66 0.79 -18.11
CA ALA A 254 -25.44 0.08 -18.47
C ALA A 254 -24.41 0.23 -17.34
N ARG A 255 -23.82 -0.89 -16.91
CA ARG A 255 -22.72 -0.88 -15.92
C ARG A 255 -21.41 -1.20 -16.63
N LYS A 256 -20.44 -0.29 -16.54
CA LYS A 256 -19.09 -0.51 -17.04
C LYS A 256 -18.35 -1.52 -16.15
N PRO A 257 -17.47 -2.37 -16.73
CA PRO A 257 -16.62 -3.24 -15.93
C PRO A 257 -15.68 -2.40 -15.04
N PRO A 258 -15.30 -2.91 -13.86
CA PRO A 258 -14.28 -2.27 -13.03
C PRO A 258 -12.92 -2.27 -13.73
N ALA A 259 -12.03 -1.35 -13.32
CA ALA A 259 -10.65 -1.34 -13.78
C ALA A 259 -9.89 -2.58 -13.27
N PRO A 260 -8.76 -2.96 -13.90
CA PRO A 260 -7.83 -3.93 -13.33
C PRO A 260 -7.38 -3.52 -11.92
N PHE A 261 -7.07 -4.52 -11.09
CA PHE A 261 -6.67 -4.29 -9.71
C PHE A 261 -5.41 -3.42 -9.58
N THR A 262 -5.37 -2.66 -8.50
CA THR A 262 -4.18 -1.92 -8.05
C THR A 262 -3.90 -2.33 -6.60
N THR A 263 -2.83 -1.83 -5.98
CA THR A 263 -2.54 -2.20 -4.58
C THR A 263 -3.66 -1.80 -3.60
N SER A 264 -4.45 -0.77 -3.91
CA SER A 264 -5.52 -0.27 -3.03
C SER A 264 -6.90 -0.85 -3.31
N THR A 265 -7.16 -1.29 -4.54
CA THR A 265 -8.48 -1.72 -5.05
C THR A 265 -8.37 -3.11 -5.62
#